data_AF-A0A8S4E8N5-F1
#
_entry.id   AF-A0A8S4E8N5-F1
#
_cell.length_a   1.000
_cell.length_b   1.000
_cell.length_c   1.000
_cell.angle_alpha   90.00
_cell.angle_beta   90.00
_cell.angle_gamma   90.00
#
_symmetry.space_group_name_H-M   'P 1'
#
loop_
_entity.id
_entity.type
_entity.pdbx_description
1 polymer ?
#
loop_
_entity_poly.entity_id
_entity_poly.type
_entity_poly.pdbx_seq_one_letter_code
_entity_poly.pdbx_strand_id
1 'polypeptide(L)'
;MSHCAVHGCKTSMYNKPPGVSLHPCPGSSEMRSRWLLLLRNKCPMLDWSSSKLCSKHFENKYFDNQRNLKSTAIPTIFPNPSQSVKAIEGGPVLKTKMDRHLSKMTQAQLVADIKNTTVRLREPLNLSEFLTNDLQTRSDAPLEAKLWLLIKKQDHLNNRLMETIVKNKANAELAENSVEEVSKSKKDLEKNIETYKYIVKCLQEKQATLEEQIEILTAVESR
;
A
#
# COMPACT_ATOMS: atom_id res chain seq x y z
N MET A 1 2.51 -2.31 -41.81
CA MET A 1 1.44 -1.29 -41.72
C MET A 1 2.06 0.10 -41.57
N SER A 2 1.46 1.14 -42.16
CA SER A 2 1.94 2.53 -42.13
C SER A 2 1.19 3.43 -41.14
N HIS A 3 0.33 2.88 -40.29
CA HIS A 3 -0.47 3.61 -39.30
C HIS A 3 -0.27 3.07 -37.88
N CYS A 4 -0.60 3.87 -36.87
CA CYS A 4 -0.55 3.48 -35.47
C CYS A 4 -1.60 2.40 -35.18
N ALA A 5 -1.21 1.33 -34.48
CA ALA A 5 -2.11 0.20 -34.17
C ALA A 5 -3.15 0.49 -33.07
N VAL A 6 -3.05 1.63 -32.36
CA VAL A 6 -4.02 2.01 -31.32
C VAL A 6 -5.35 2.39 -31.93
N HIS A 7 -6.42 1.75 -31.46
CA HIS A 7 -7.78 2.06 -31.86
C HIS A 7 -8.12 3.54 -31.58
N GLY A 8 -8.61 4.26 -32.60
CA GLY A 8 -8.92 5.69 -32.51
C GLY A 8 -7.73 6.63 -32.75
N CYS A 9 -6.50 6.12 -32.93
CA CYS A 9 -5.35 6.95 -33.28
C CYS A 9 -5.25 7.16 -34.80
N LYS A 10 -5.43 8.42 -35.25
CA LYS A 10 -5.32 8.80 -36.68
C LYS A 10 -3.88 9.03 -37.16
N THR A 11 -2.88 8.69 -36.34
CA THR A 11 -1.48 8.95 -36.67
C THR A 11 -0.98 7.90 -37.68
N SER A 12 -0.53 8.37 -38.84
CA SER A 12 0.03 7.56 -39.92
C SER A 12 1.38 8.12 -40.37
N MET A 13 2.20 7.33 -41.06
CA MET A 13 3.47 7.80 -41.64
C MET A 13 3.28 9.05 -42.51
N TYR A 14 2.13 9.16 -43.17
CA TYR A 14 1.76 10.27 -44.05
C TYR A 14 1.11 11.46 -43.31
N ASN A 15 0.58 11.25 -42.10
CA ASN A 15 -0.16 12.26 -41.33
C ASN A 15 0.42 12.46 -39.92
N LYS A 16 1.74 12.34 -39.80
CA LYS A 16 2.43 12.50 -38.51
C LYS A 16 2.70 13.99 -38.26
N PRO A 17 2.35 14.54 -37.07
CA PRO A 17 2.79 15.87 -36.69
C PRO A 17 4.33 15.95 -36.61
N PRO A 18 4.93 17.14 -36.76
CA PRO A 18 6.35 17.33 -36.53
C PRO A 18 6.77 16.78 -35.16
N GLY A 19 7.79 15.91 -35.13
CA GLY A 19 8.31 15.32 -33.90
C GLY A 19 7.63 14.02 -33.43
N VAL A 20 6.66 13.48 -34.16
CA VAL A 20 6.05 12.18 -33.85
C VAL A 20 6.66 11.06 -34.68
N SER A 21 7.21 10.05 -34.02
CA SER A 21 7.81 8.84 -34.63
C SER A 21 6.92 7.62 -34.40
N LEU A 22 7.08 6.59 -35.24
CA LEU A 22 6.38 5.31 -35.11
C LEU A 22 7.39 4.24 -34.69
N HIS A 23 7.17 3.63 -33.53
CA HIS A 23 8.06 2.66 -32.92
C HIS A 23 7.50 1.25 -33.09
N PRO A 24 8.33 0.27 -33.48
CA PRO A 24 7.93 -1.13 -33.56
C PRO A 24 7.66 -1.69 -32.16
N CYS A 25 6.95 -2.81 -32.13
CA CYS A 25 6.76 -3.58 -30.90
C CYS A 25 8.10 -4.13 -30.36
N PRO A 26 8.20 -4.38 -29.03
CA PRO A 26 9.42 -4.90 -28.43
C PRO A 26 9.72 -6.32 -28.93
N GLY A 27 11.02 -6.62 -29.06
CA GLY A 27 11.52 -7.93 -29.47
C GLY A 27 11.49 -8.99 -28.37
N SER A 28 11.65 -8.58 -27.09
CA SER A 28 11.74 -9.50 -25.96
C SER A 28 10.36 -10.02 -25.53
N SER A 29 10.28 -11.33 -25.25
CA SER A 29 9.04 -11.98 -24.83
C SER A 29 8.44 -11.36 -23.56
N GLU A 30 9.30 -10.97 -22.61
CA GLU A 30 8.87 -10.34 -21.36
C GLU A 30 8.16 -8.99 -21.59
N MET A 31 8.72 -8.14 -22.46
CA MET A 31 8.11 -6.85 -22.77
C MET A 31 6.85 -7.01 -23.62
N ARG A 32 6.78 -8.03 -24.49
CA ARG A 32 5.55 -8.36 -25.22
C ARG A 32 4.42 -8.72 -24.25
N SER A 33 4.67 -9.53 -23.22
CA SER A 33 3.66 -9.85 -22.20
C SER A 33 3.16 -8.59 -21.48
N ARG A 34 4.06 -7.67 -21.12
CA ARG A 34 3.69 -6.39 -20.49
C ARG A 34 2.87 -5.50 -21.41
N TRP A 35 3.27 -5.39 -22.68
CA TRP A 35 2.53 -4.62 -23.69
C TRP A 35 1.16 -5.25 -23.97
N LEU A 36 1.07 -6.58 -24.01
CA LEU A 36 -0.19 -7.29 -24.27
C LEU A 36 -1.24 -6.96 -23.21
N LEU A 37 -0.87 -6.91 -21.93
CA LEU A 37 -1.77 -6.55 -20.84
C LEU A 37 -2.35 -5.13 -21.02
N LEU A 38 -1.53 -4.18 -21.46
CA LEU A 38 -1.93 -2.78 -21.67
C LEU A 38 -2.74 -2.59 -22.96
N LEU A 39 -2.39 -3.33 -24.01
CA LEU A 39 -2.94 -3.18 -25.34
C LEU A 39 -4.18 -4.06 -25.59
N ARG A 40 -4.47 -5.06 -24.74
CA ARG A 40 -5.57 -6.03 -24.90
C ARG A 40 -6.92 -5.39 -25.27
N ASN A 41 -7.23 -4.26 -24.64
CA ASN A 41 -8.50 -3.56 -24.85
C ASN A 41 -8.38 -2.35 -25.79
N LYS A 42 -7.17 -2.05 -26.28
CA LYS A 42 -6.85 -0.83 -27.06
C LYS A 42 -6.40 -1.13 -28.49
N CYS A 43 -5.88 -2.32 -28.75
CA CYS A 43 -5.42 -2.80 -30.06
C CYS A 43 -5.95 -4.22 -30.32
N PRO A 44 -7.20 -4.38 -30.78
CA PRO A 44 -7.80 -5.71 -30.99
C PRO A 44 -7.11 -6.53 -32.10
N MET A 45 -6.39 -5.87 -33.02
CA MET A 45 -5.69 -6.48 -34.16
C MET A 45 -4.18 -6.13 -34.12
N LEU A 46 -3.51 -6.39 -32.99
CA LEU A 46 -2.09 -6.11 -32.84
C LEU A 46 -1.23 -7.26 -33.42
N ASP A 47 -0.54 -6.97 -34.52
CA ASP A 47 0.51 -7.85 -35.07
C ASP A 47 1.90 -7.39 -34.62
N TRP A 48 2.57 -8.20 -33.78
CA TRP A 48 3.90 -7.91 -33.21
C TRP A 48 5.00 -7.66 -34.26
N SER A 49 4.84 -8.18 -35.48
CA SER A 49 5.85 -8.07 -36.54
C SER A 49 5.71 -6.81 -37.39
N SER A 50 4.47 -6.36 -37.62
CA SER A 50 4.17 -5.30 -38.59
C SER A 50 3.51 -4.05 -37.97
N SER A 51 3.01 -4.16 -36.74
CA SER A 51 2.35 -3.07 -36.02
C SER A 51 3.35 -2.12 -35.39
N LYS A 52 3.01 -0.84 -35.41
CA LYS A 52 3.81 0.23 -34.80
C LYS A 52 2.91 1.11 -33.94
N LEU A 53 3.46 1.64 -32.86
CA LEU A 53 2.80 2.63 -32.00
C LEU A 53 3.48 3.99 -32.17
N CYS A 54 2.70 5.07 -32.24
CA CYS A 54 3.30 6.40 -32.34
C CYS A 54 3.81 6.90 -30.98
N SER A 55 4.77 7.82 -31.00
CA SER A 55 5.41 8.36 -29.80
C SER A 55 4.43 9.02 -28.82
N LYS A 56 3.24 9.44 -29.28
CA LYS A 56 2.16 9.97 -28.43
C LYS A 56 1.65 8.99 -27.37
N HIS A 57 1.87 7.69 -27.56
CA HIS A 57 1.40 6.67 -26.63
C HIS A 57 2.37 6.40 -25.48
N PHE A 58 3.54 7.05 -25.48
CA PHE A 58 4.59 6.86 -24.49
C PHE A 58 4.87 8.16 -23.75
N GLU A 59 5.15 8.07 -22.45
CA GLU A 59 5.63 9.21 -21.67
C GLU A 59 7.04 9.63 -22.09
N ASN A 60 7.33 10.94 -22.02
CA ASN A 60 8.61 11.51 -22.42
C ASN A 60 9.83 10.89 -21.70
N LYS A 61 9.65 10.37 -20.47
CA LYS A 61 10.71 9.71 -19.69
C LYS A 61 11.30 8.46 -20.35
N TYR A 62 10.53 7.85 -21.26
CA TYR A 62 10.91 6.65 -22.00
C TYR A 62 11.67 6.95 -23.30
N PHE A 63 11.90 8.22 -23.61
CA PHE A 63 12.71 8.62 -24.75
C PHE A 63 14.11 9.03 -24.31
N ASP A 64 15.10 8.66 -25.10
CA ASP A 64 16.48 9.14 -24.94
C ASP A 64 16.67 10.52 -25.58
N ASN A 65 17.83 11.13 -25.36
CA ASN A 65 18.20 12.45 -25.93
C ASN A 65 18.12 12.48 -27.47
N GLN A 66 18.21 11.31 -28.12
CA GLN A 66 18.06 11.13 -29.57
C GLN A 66 16.62 10.83 -30.02
N ARG A 67 15.61 10.97 -29.14
CA ARG A 67 14.20 10.64 -29.37
C ARG A 67 13.94 9.17 -29.75
N ASN A 68 14.86 8.28 -29.43
CA ASN A 68 14.67 6.83 -29.53
C ASN A 68 13.93 6.33 -28.30
N LEU A 69 13.05 5.34 -28.51
CA LEU A 69 12.26 4.73 -27.45
C LEU A 69 13.11 3.68 -26.74
N LYS A 70 13.24 3.78 -25.41
CA LYS A 70 13.97 2.81 -24.58
C LYS A 70 13.38 1.41 -24.72
N SER A 71 14.23 0.39 -24.59
CA SER A 71 13.81 -1.02 -24.62
C SER A 71 12.85 -1.41 -23.49
N THR A 72 12.83 -0.65 -22.40
CA THR A 72 11.94 -0.82 -21.24
C THR A 72 10.66 0.01 -21.33
N ALA A 73 10.47 0.76 -22.43
CA ALA A 73 9.31 1.62 -22.58
C ALA A 73 8.00 0.83 -22.70
N ILE A 74 6.96 1.36 -22.07
CA ILE A 74 5.60 0.82 -22.15
C ILE A 74 4.63 1.92 -22.60
N PRO A 75 3.63 1.60 -23.44
CA PRO A 75 2.63 2.57 -23.86
C PRO A 75 1.66 2.81 -22.70
N THR A 76 1.67 4.02 -22.14
CA THR A 76 0.80 4.40 -21.00
C THR A 76 -0.28 5.40 -21.40
N ILE A 77 -0.18 6.02 -22.58
CA ILE A 77 -1.08 7.08 -23.01
C ILE A 77 -1.98 6.55 -24.13
N PHE A 78 -3.29 6.49 -23.92
CA PHE A 78 -4.26 6.05 -24.94
C PHE A 78 -5.37 7.08 -25.09
N PRO A 79 -5.80 7.40 -26.33
CA PRO A 79 -6.98 8.19 -26.57
C PRO A 79 -8.19 7.38 -26.10
N ASN A 80 -8.74 7.74 -24.94
CA ASN A 80 -10.03 7.22 -24.53
C ASN A 80 -11.10 7.90 -25.40
N PRO A 81 -12.12 7.21 -25.93
CA PRO A 81 -13.21 7.85 -26.68
C PRO A 81 -14.00 8.89 -25.85
N SER A 82 -13.73 9.01 -24.55
CA SER A 82 -14.28 10.02 -23.64
C SER A 82 -13.30 11.15 -23.27
N GLN A 83 -12.14 11.28 -23.92
CA GLN A 83 -11.13 12.29 -23.57
C GLN A 83 -10.64 13.09 -24.79
N SER A 84 -11.41 14.11 -25.14
CA SER A 84 -10.83 15.38 -25.60
C SER A 84 -10.65 16.30 -24.38
N VAL A 85 -9.73 15.97 -23.48
CA VAL A 85 -9.25 16.94 -22.50
C VAL A 85 -7.73 16.78 -22.42
N LYS A 86 -7.04 17.78 -22.96
CA LYS A 86 -5.59 17.90 -22.89
C LYS A 86 -5.18 17.90 -21.42
N ALA A 87 -4.25 17.02 -21.07
CA ALA A 87 -3.47 17.15 -19.86
C ALA A 87 -2.70 18.47 -19.91
N ILE A 88 -3.12 19.43 -19.11
CA ILE A 88 -2.27 20.47 -18.55
C ILE A 88 -2.38 20.28 -17.05
N GLU A 89 -1.21 20.20 -16.42
CA GLU A 89 -0.99 20.01 -14.99
C GLU A 89 -1.89 20.95 -14.16
N GLY A 90 -2.51 20.41 -13.10
CA GLY A 90 -3.05 21.19 -11.98
C GLY A 90 -4.54 21.60 -11.98
N GLY A 91 -5.38 21.17 -12.93
CA GLY A 91 -6.82 21.52 -12.95
C GLY A 91 -7.77 20.50 -12.30
N PRO A 92 -8.90 20.91 -11.69
CA PRO A 92 -9.77 20.02 -10.92
C PRO A 92 -10.42 18.98 -11.82
N VAL A 93 -10.28 17.70 -11.46
CA VAL A 93 -11.10 16.60 -11.98
C VAL A 93 -12.55 17.05 -11.90
N LEU A 94 -13.28 17.06 -13.03
CA LEU A 94 -14.73 17.30 -13.04
C LEU A 94 -15.40 16.16 -12.28
N LYS A 95 -15.45 16.30 -10.96
CA LYS A 95 -16.12 15.39 -10.03
C LYS A 95 -17.55 15.24 -10.52
N THR A 96 -17.93 14.01 -10.85
CA THR A 96 -19.32 13.67 -11.17
C THR A 96 -20.22 14.07 -9.99
N LYS A 97 -21.54 14.17 -10.22
CA LYS A 97 -22.48 14.44 -9.11
C LYS A 97 -22.29 13.45 -7.95
N MET A 98 -21.96 12.20 -8.27
CA MET A 98 -21.62 11.15 -7.31
C MET A 98 -20.32 11.45 -6.56
N ASP A 99 -19.23 11.78 -7.26
CA ASP A 99 -17.95 12.12 -6.62
C ASP A 99 -18.05 13.32 -5.68
N ARG A 100 -18.87 14.32 -6.05
CA ARG A 100 -19.14 15.49 -5.20
C ARG A 100 -19.94 15.11 -3.95
N HIS A 101 -20.84 14.13 -4.04
CA HIS A 101 -21.59 13.64 -2.90
C HIS A 101 -20.71 12.81 -1.97
N LEU A 102 -19.95 11.86 -2.51
CA LEU A 102 -18.99 11.04 -1.76
C LEU A 102 -17.93 11.89 -1.06
N SER A 103 -17.42 12.94 -1.73
CA SER A 103 -16.44 13.88 -1.14
C SER A 103 -17.00 14.68 0.06
N LYS A 104 -18.32 14.74 0.23
CA LYS A 104 -18.97 15.46 1.34
C LYS A 104 -19.30 14.54 2.52
N MET A 105 -19.19 13.22 2.35
CA MET A 105 -19.47 12.27 3.42
C MET A 105 -18.25 12.10 4.32
N THR A 106 -18.48 12.00 5.62
CA THR A 106 -17.42 11.56 6.55
C THR A 106 -17.14 10.07 6.35
N GLN A 107 -15.97 9.61 6.79
CA GLN A 107 -15.63 8.19 6.76
C GLN A 107 -16.69 7.33 7.48
N ALA A 108 -17.23 7.80 8.60
CA ALA A 108 -18.26 7.09 9.35
C ALA A 108 -19.59 7.01 8.59
N GLN A 109 -20.00 8.10 7.94
CA GLN A 109 -21.22 8.14 7.11
C GLN A 109 -21.10 7.21 5.92
N LEU A 110 -19.94 7.22 5.25
CA LEU A 110 -19.66 6.34 4.11
C LEU A 110 -19.70 4.86 4.52
N VAL A 111 -19.07 4.51 5.63
CA VAL A 111 -19.10 3.14 6.16
C VAL A 111 -20.51 2.72 6.54
N ALA A 112 -21.29 3.59 7.18
CA ALA A 112 -22.68 3.30 7.53
C ALA A 112 -23.56 3.07 6.29
N ASP A 113 -23.40 3.90 5.25
CA ASP A 113 -24.13 3.77 3.99
C ASP A 113 -23.77 2.48 3.24
N ILE A 114 -22.48 2.15 3.15
CA ILE A 114 -22.00 0.89 2.57
C ILE A 114 -22.57 -0.30 3.34
N LYS A 115 -22.54 -0.29 4.67
CA LYS A 115 -23.12 -1.36 5.50
C LYS A 115 -24.62 -1.51 5.27
N ASN A 116 -25.37 -0.41 5.29
CA ASN A 116 -26.81 -0.41 5.06
C ASN A 116 -27.16 -0.94 3.67
N THR A 117 -26.40 -0.55 2.64
CA THR A 117 -26.58 -1.03 1.27
C THR A 117 -26.25 -2.52 1.17
N THR A 118 -25.15 -2.96 1.77
CA THR A 118 -24.69 -4.35 1.74
C THR A 118 -25.68 -5.31 2.41
N VAL A 119 -26.30 -4.89 3.51
CA VAL A 119 -27.34 -5.68 4.19
C VAL A 119 -28.60 -5.83 3.33
N ARG A 120 -28.92 -4.85 2.48
CA ARG A 120 -30.09 -4.87 1.59
C ARG A 120 -29.88 -5.67 0.31
N LEU A 121 -28.65 -6.08 0.00
CA LEU A 121 -28.35 -6.89 -1.18
C LEU A 121 -28.99 -8.28 -1.05
N ARG A 122 -29.95 -8.57 -1.93
CA ARG A 122 -30.58 -9.90 -2.01
C ARG A 122 -29.62 -10.91 -2.60
N GLU A 123 -29.71 -12.13 -2.09
CA GLU A 123 -29.01 -13.27 -2.69
C GLU A 123 -29.58 -13.56 -4.08
N PRO A 124 -28.71 -13.72 -5.10
CA PRO A 124 -29.13 -14.11 -6.44
C PRO A 124 -29.81 -15.47 -6.44
N LEU A 125 -30.88 -15.61 -7.22
CA LEU A 125 -31.55 -16.89 -7.43
C LEU A 125 -30.58 -17.90 -8.07
N ASN A 126 -30.66 -19.16 -7.66
CA ASN A 126 -29.83 -20.27 -8.14
C ASN A 126 -28.32 -20.07 -7.97
N LEU A 127 -27.89 -19.28 -6.97
CA LEU A 127 -26.47 -19.03 -6.70
C LEU A 127 -25.65 -20.33 -6.59
N SER A 128 -26.22 -21.36 -5.95
CA SER A 128 -25.59 -22.68 -5.78
C SER A 128 -25.25 -23.38 -7.10
N GLU A 129 -26.01 -23.17 -8.17
CA GLU A 129 -25.75 -23.77 -9.49
C GLU A 129 -24.52 -23.15 -10.17
N PHE A 130 -24.17 -21.93 -9.77
CA PHE A 130 -23.08 -21.13 -10.32
C PHE A 130 -21.79 -21.20 -9.49
N LEU A 131 -21.81 -21.90 -8.36
CA LEU A 131 -20.65 -22.08 -7.51
C LEU A 131 -19.98 -23.43 -7.79
N THR A 132 -18.65 -23.40 -7.82
CA THR A 132 -17.82 -24.61 -7.79
C THR A 132 -17.68 -25.10 -6.35
N ASN A 133 -17.26 -26.37 -6.18
CA ASN A 133 -16.99 -26.95 -4.86
C ASN A 133 -15.94 -26.15 -4.05
N ASP A 134 -15.09 -25.37 -4.73
CA ASP A 134 -14.08 -24.50 -4.11
C ASP A 134 -14.60 -23.08 -3.81
N LEU A 135 -15.93 -22.88 -3.80
CA LEU A 135 -16.58 -21.59 -3.56
C LEU A 135 -16.10 -20.49 -4.54
N GLN A 136 -15.78 -20.87 -5.77
CA GLN A 136 -15.49 -19.96 -6.87
C GLN A 136 -16.68 -19.90 -7.82
N THR A 137 -16.92 -18.73 -8.42
CA THR A 137 -17.94 -18.60 -9.47
C THR A 137 -17.47 -19.28 -10.75
N ARG A 138 -18.37 -20.04 -11.37
CA ARG A 138 -18.13 -20.62 -12.69
C ARG A 138 -18.05 -19.51 -13.75
N SER A 139 -17.41 -19.82 -14.88
CA SER A 139 -17.23 -18.85 -15.97
C SER A 139 -18.56 -18.38 -16.58
N ASP A 140 -19.56 -19.26 -16.60
CA ASP A 140 -20.95 -19.05 -17.06
C ASP A 140 -21.85 -18.34 -16.04
N ALA A 141 -21.36 -18.08 -14.82
CA ALA A 141 -22.16 -17.44 -13.79
C ALA A 141 -22.56 -15.99 -14.19
N PRO A 142 -23.81 -15.57 -13.91
CA PRO A 142 -24.28 -14.22 -14.16
C PRO A 142 -23.45 -13.19 -13.38
N LEU A 143 -23.36 -11.98 -13.92
CA LEU A 143 -22.53 -10.92 -13.34
C LEU A 143 -22.98 -10.59 -11.91
N GLU A 144 -24.29 -10.62 -11.65
CA GLU A 144 -24.91 -10.41 -10.36
C GLU A 144 -24.40 -11.42 -9.31
N ALA A 145 -24.33 -12.71 -9.67
CA ALA A 145 -23.80 -13.76 -8.80
C ALA A 145 -22.30 -13.57 -8.50
N LYS A 146 -21.52 -13.20 -9.52
CA LYS A 146 -20.09 -12.91 -9.37
C LYS A 146 -19.85 -11.73 -8.42
N LEU A 147 -20.57 -10.63 -8.61
CA LEU A 147 -20.45 -9.43 -7.79
C LEU A 147 -20.92 -9.67 -6.36
N TRP A 148 -22.04 -10.37 -6.17
CA TRP A 148 -22.55 -10.70 -4.83
C TRP A 148 -21.53 -11.53 -4.04
N LEU A 149 -20.96 -12.57 -4.66
CA LEU A 149 -19.95 -13.41 -3.99
C LEU A 149 -18.70 -12.59 -3.63
N LEU A 150 -18.24 -11.71 -4.50
CA LEU A 150 -17.11 -10.82 -4.22
C LEU A 150 -17.40 -9.89 -3.03
N ILE A 151 -18.59 -9.30 -2.98
CA ILE A 151 -19.01 -8.44 -1.87
C ILE A 151 -19.03 -9.24 -0.56
N LYS A 152 -19.57 -10.46 -0.55
CA LYS A 152 -19.60 -11.32 0.64
C LYS A 152 -18.20 -11.77 1.08
N LYS A 153 -17.31 -12.11 0.15
CA LYS A 153 -15.90 -12.41 0.45
C LYS A 153 -15.20 -11.20 1.07
N GLN A 154 -15.42 -10.01 0.51
CA GLN A 154 -14.84 -8.78 1.05
C GLN A 154 -15.38 -8.47 2.45
N ASP A 155 -16.68 -8.64 2.69
CA ASP A 155 -17.30 -8.43 4.00
C ASP A 155 -16.72 -9.39 5.04
N HIS A 156 -16.57 -10.67 4.71
CA HIS A 156 -15.92 -11.65 5.58
C HIS A 156 -14.48 -11.27 5.93
N LEU A 157 -13.68 -10.86 4.95
CA LEU A 157 -12.30 -10.40 5.17
C LEU A 157 -12.25 -9.15 6.04
N ASN A 158 -13.15 -8.19 5.82
CA ASN A 158 -13.25 -6.97 6.63
C ASN A 158 -13.59 -7.30 8.08
N ASN A 159 -14.51 -8.24 8.34
CA ASN A 159 -14.87 -8.66 9.69
C ASN A 159 -13.68 -9.32 10.41
N ARG A 160 -12.98 -10.26 9.74
CA ARG A 160 -11.77 -10.89 10.30
C ARG A 160 -10.65 -9.88 10.59
N LEU A 161 -10.47 -8.91 9.70
CA LEU A 161 -9.50 -7.84 9.91
C LEU A 161 -9.89 -6.99 11.13
N MET A 162 -11.16 -6.63 11.26
CA MET A 162 -11.65 -5.85 12.40
C MET A 162 -11.43 -6.58 13.73
N GLU A 163 -11.74 -7.88 13.80
CA GLU A 163 -11.47 -8.73 14.97
C GLU A 163 -9.98 -8.73 15.33
N THR A 164 -9.12 -8.86 14.32
CA THR A 164 -7.66 -8.84 14.50
C THR A 164 -7.19 -7.48 15.03
N ILE A 165 -7.73 -6.38 14.51
CA ILE A 165 -7.41 -5.02 14.96
C ILE A 165 -7.83 -4.83 16.43
N VAL A 166 -9.03 -5.26 16.81
CA VAL A 166 -9.52 -5.16 18.20
C VAL A 166 -8.61 -5.95 19.14
N LYS A 167 -8.26 -7.18 18.77
CA LYS A 167 -7.35 -8.02 19.57
C LYS A 167 -5.96 -7.39 19.72
N ASN A 168 -5.41 -6.87 18.63
CA ASN A 168 -4.10 -6.21 18.65
C ASN A 168 -4.11 -4.94 19.50
N LYS A 169 -5.21 -4.17 19.46
CA LYS A 169 -5.37 -2.98 20.29
C LYS A 169 -5.36 -3.34 21.79
N ALA A 170 -6.12 -4.35 22.19
CA ALA A 170 -6.14 -4.83 23.57
C ALA A 170 -4.75 -5.31 24.03
N ASN A 171 -4.03 -6.03 23.17
CA ASN A 171 -2.65 -6.47 23.48
C ASN A 171 -1.68 -5.29 23.63
N ALA A 172 -1.83 -4.23 22.82
CA ALA A 172 -0.99 -3.03 22.92
C ALA A 172 -1.22 -2.30 24.25
N GLU A 173 -2.47 -2.16 24.69
CA GLU A 173 -2.82 -1.57 25.99
C GLU A 173 -2.22 -2.37 27.16
N LEU A 174 -2.27 -3.71 27.10
CA LEU A 174 -1.63 -4.56 28.10
C LEU A 174 -0.10 -4.40 28.13
N ALA A 175 0.53 -4.30 26.97
CA ALA A 175 1.97 -4.09 26.86
C ALA A 175 2.38 -2.72 27.43
N GLU A 176 1.60 -1.67 27.17
CA GLU A 176 1.82 -0.32 27.70
C GLU A 176 1.76 -0.32 29.24
N ASN A 177 0.71 -0.92 29.82
CA ASN A 177 0.59 -1.05 31.28
C ASN A 177 1.77 -1.82 31.89
N SER A 178 2.21 -2.90 31.26
CA SER A 178 3.37 -3.67 31.72
C SER A 178 4.67 -2.86 31.70
N VAL A 179 4.86 -2.05 30.65
CA VAL A 179 6.02 -1.15 30.54
C VAL A 179 5.99 -0.08 31.64
N GLU A 180 4.82 0.47 31.95
CA GLU A 180 4.66 1.44 33.05
C GLU A 180 4.99 0.83 34.42
N GLU A 181 4.52 -0.39 34.70
CA GLU A 181 4.83 -1.11 35.94
C GLU A 181 6.33 -1.36 36.09
N VAL A 182 6.99 -1.84 35.04
CA VAL A 182 8.45 -2.05 35.02
C VAL A 182 9.19 -0.74 35.23
N SER A 183 8.74 0.35 34.60
CA SER A 183 9.32 1.69 34.76
C SER A 183 9.23 2.19 36.20
N LYS A 184 8.10 1.95 36.87
CA LYS A 184 7.91 2.29 38.29
C LYS A 184 8.81 1.46 39.19
N SER A 185 8.84 0.14 39.01
CA SER A 185 9.70 -0.77 39.77
C SER A 185 11.18 -0.41 39.63
N LYS A 186 11.62 -0.06 38.42
CA LYS A 186 12.98 0.43 38.16
C LYS A 186 13.33 1.68 38.97
N LYS A 187 12.43 2.69 39.00
CA LYS A 187 12.65 3.91 39.78
C LYS A 187 12.76 3.63 41.28
N ASP A 188 11.96 2.70 41.80
CA ASP A 188 12.02 2.31 43.20
C ASP A 188 13.33 1.56 43.52
N LEU A 189 13.78 0.69 42.62
CA LEU A 189 15.09 0.04 42.74
C LEU A 189 16.25 1.04 42.69
N GLU A 190 16.19 2.05 41.82
CA GLU A 190 17.20 3.11 41.74
C GLU A 190 17.30 3.90 43.05
N LYS A 191 16.17 4.23 43.68
CA LYS A 191 16.14 4.88 45.01
C LYS A 191 16.74 3.98 46.10
N ASN A 192 16.44 2.68 46.05
CA ASN A 192 17.00 1.71 46.99
C ASN A 192 18.52 1.60 46.82
N ILE A 193 19.01 1.54 45.57
CA ILE A 193 20.45 1.53 45.27
C ILE A 193 21.13 2.76 45.86
N GLU A 194 20.54 3.94 45.71
CA GLU A 194 21.12 5.17 46.25
C GLU A 194 21.15 5.17 47.79
N THR A 195 20.10 4.63 48.41
CA THR A 195 20.06 4.43 49.87
C THR A 195 21.16 3.47 50.33
N TYR A 196 21.35 2.34 49.64
CA TYR A 196 22.41 1.39 49.98
C TYR A 196 23.81 1.98 49.79
N LYS A 197 24.05 2.77 48.73
CA LYS A 197 25.33 3.48 48.55
C LYS A 197 25.63 4.40 49.73
N TYR A 198 24.63 5.15 50.20
CA TYR A 198 24.79 6.00 51.37
C TYR A 198 25.15 5.19 52.63
N ILE A 199 24.43 4.10 52.89
CA ILE A 199 24.71 3.21 54.03
C ILE A 199 26.14 2.65 53.97
N VAL A 200 26.55 2.16 52.80
CA VAL A 200 27.91 1.63 52.58
C VAL A 200 28.96 2.70 52.87
N LYS A 201 28.76 3.94 52.42
CA LYS A 201 29.67 5.05 52.70
C LYS A 201 29.80 5.31 54.21
N CYS A 202 28.70 5.36 54.95
CA CYS A 202 28.73 5.53 56.41
C CYS A 202 29.45 4.38 57.12
N LEU A 203 29.27 3.15 56.65
CA LEU A 203 29.97 1.98 57.21
C LEU A 203 31.47 2.03 56.92
N GLN A 204 31.87 2.44 55.72
CA GLN A 204 33.28 2.63 55.35
C GLN A 204 33.96 3.70 56.21
N GLU A 205 33.29 4.83 56.46
CA GLU A 205 33.80 5.89 57.35
C GLU A 205 33.98 5.37 58.78
N LYS A 206 32.99 4.65 59.32
CA LYS A 206 33.10 4.02 60.66
C LYS A 206 34.23 2.99 60.73
N GLN A 207 34.38 2.17 59.70
CA GLN A 207 35.45 1.17 59.64
C GLN A 207 36.82 1.85 59.68
N ALA A 208 37.04 2.91 58.90
CA ALA A 208 38.29 3.65 58.90
C ALA A 208 38.62 4.24 60.29
N THR A 209 37.62 4.78 61.00
CA THR A 209 37.81 5.28 62.38
C THR A 209 38.18 4.15 63.35
N LEU A 210 37.57 2.97 63.23
CA LEU A 210 37.91 1.82 64.07
C LEU A 210 39.32 1.31 63.78
N GLU A 211 39.74 1.27 62.52
CA GLU A 211 41.10 0.89 62.12
C GLU A 211 42.15 1.86 62.72
N GLU A 212 41.90 3.17 62.68
CA GLU A 212 42.75 4.18 63.33
C GLU A 212 42.83 3.98 64.85
N GLN A 213 41.71 3.71 65.51
CA GLN A 213 41.68 3.44 66.96
C GLN A 213 42.49 2.18 67.32
N ILE A 214 42.39 1.12 66.52
CA ILE A 214 43.16 -0.11 66.72
C ILE A 214 44.66 0.16 66.56
N GLU A 215 45.06 0.93 65.55
CA GLU A 215 46.47 1.30 65.33
C GLU A 215 47.04 2.07 66.53
N ILE A 216 46.29 3.04 67.06
CA ILE A 216 46.66 3.80 68.26
C ILE A 216 46.82 2.87 69.48
N LEU A 217 45.84 2.00 69.74
CA LEU A 217 45.88 1.08 70.88
C LEU A 217 47.07 0.10 70.78
N THR A 218 47.32 -0.44 69.58
CA THR A 218 48.45 -1.33 69.32
C THR A 218 49.79 -0.64 69.58
N ALA A 219 49.91 0.64 69.17
CA ALA A 219 51.12 1.44 69.43
C ALA A 219 51.33 1.72 70.93
N VAL A 220 50.26 1.91 71.70
CA VAL A 220 50.33 2.11 73.17
C VAL A 220 50.75 0.83 73.89
N GLU A 221 50.20 -0.33 73.54
CA GLU A 221 50.55 -1.62 74.17
C GLU A 221 51.99 -2.06 73.89
N SER A 222 52.60 -1.58 72.81
CA SER A 222 53.97 -1.92 72.42
C SER A 222 55.07 -1.14 73.16
N ARG A 223 54.72 -0.20 74.05
CA ARG A 223 55.64 0.63 74.85
C ARG A 223 55.74 0.15 76.29
#